data_AF-R9SKX4-F1
#
_entry.id   AF-R9SKX4-F1
#
_cell.length_a   1.000
_cell.length_b   1.000
_cell.length_c   1.000
_cell.angle_alpha   90.00
_cell.angle_beta   90.00
_cell.angle_gamma   90.00
#
_symmetry.space_group_name_H-M   'P 1'
#
loop_
_entity.id
_entity.type
_entity.pdbx_description
1 polymer ?
#
loop_
_entity_poly.entity_id
_entity_poly.type
_entity_poly.pdbx_seq_one_letter_code
_entity_poly.pdbx_strand_id
1 'polypeptide(L)'
;MSFKLTIGKVAILKEDMYTNEAIANFTWKIDNISTEFMYFYLKTLNIEKYGSQAAKGITLNTETLNAIPIMLPEYNIQLSIVNKLLKFNKKIDLICEKLNNIKNFKKFLLQKMFI
;
A
#
# COMPACT_ATOMS: atom_id res chain seq x y z
N MET A 1 -8.36 2.47 1.99
CA MET A 1 -8.22 1.34 1.05
C MET A 1 -9.35 1.36 0.03
N SER A 2 -9.05 1.09 -1.24
CA SER A 2 -10.08 0.94 -2.27
C SER A 2 -10.72 -0.45 -2.21
N PHE A 3 -12.06 -0.52 -2.22
CA PHE A 3 -12.83 -1.78 -2.08
C PHE A 3 -13.86 -2.03 -3.20
N LYS A 4 -13.94 -1.14 -4.20
CA LYS A 4 -14.83 -1.27 -5.37
C LYS A 4 -14.09 -1.68 -6.65
N LEU A 5 -13.63 -0.70 -7.46
CA LEU A 5 -13.07 -0.97 -8.79
C LEU A 5 -11.58 -1.34 -8.79
N THR A 6 -10.81 -0.79 -7.84
CA THR A 6 -9.36 -1.06 -7.71
C THR A 6 -9.08 -1.69 -6.37
N ILE A 7 -9.69 -2.85 -6.14
CA ILE A 7 -9.70 -3.54 -4.84
C ILE A 7 -8.28 -3.76 -4.33
N GLY A 8 -8.10 -3.58 -3.03
CA GLY A 8 -6.86 -3.88 -2.34
C GLY A 8 -5.78 -2.79 -2.46
N LYS A 9 -6.02 -1.71 -3.20
CA LYS A 9 -5.12 -0.55 -3.16
C LYS A 9 -5.18 0.14 -1.80
N VAL A 10 -4.04 0.17 -1.12
CA VAL A 10 -3.86 0.75 0.21
C VAL A 10 -2.88 1.92 0.17
N ALA A 11 -3.11 2.91 1.03
CA ALA A 11 -2.24 4.05 1.24
C ALA A 11 -2.36 4.52 2.70
N ILE A 12 -1.30 5.11 3.22
CA ILE A 12 -1.29 5.79 4.53
C ILE A 12 -1.50 7.28 4.27
N LEU A 13 -2.40 7.89 5.03
CA LEU A 13 -2.67 9.32 4.95
C LEU A 13 -1.54 10.08 5.64
N LYS A 14 -1.04 11.14 5.00
CA LYS A 14 -0.05 12.06 5.61
C LYS A 14 -0.70 13.26 6.27
N GLU A 15 -1.92 13.58 5.84
CA GLU A 15 -2.72 14.73 6.24
C GLU A 15 -4.19 14.30 6.22
N ASP A 16 -5.04 15.05 6.92
CA ASP A 16 -6.47 14.83 6.94
C ASP A 16 -7.07 14.97 5.53
N MET A 17 -8.00 14.09 5.18
CA MET A 17 -8.63 14.11 3.86
C MET A 17 -10.06 13.60 3.88
N TYR A 18 -10.80 14.02 2.87
CA TYR A 18 -12.10 13.46 2.52
C TYR A 18 -11.92 12.38 1.45
N THR A 19 -12.68 11.30 1.57
CA THR A 19 -12.70 10.21 0.59
C THR A 19 -14.10 10.03 0.03
N ASN A 20 -14.19 9.50 -1.19
CA ASN A 20 -15.48 9.11 -1.76
C ASN A 20 -16.00 7.79 -1.15
N GLU A 21 -17.15 7.33 -1.62
CA GLU A 21 -17.83 6.15 -1.07
C GLU A 21 -17.20 4.80 -1.49
N ALA A 22 -16.09 4.84 -2.24
CA ALA A 22 -15.33 3.66 -2.67
C ALA A 22 -14.08 3.38 -1.82
N ILE A 23 -13.81 4.24 -0.83
CA ILE A 23 -12.63 4.13 0.05
C ILE A 23 -13.06 3.80 1.47
N ALA A 24 -12.51 2.71 2.01
CA ALA A 24 -12.61 2.34 3.41
C ALA A 24 -11.50 3.03 4.21
N ASN A 25 -11.87 3.73 5.27
CA ASN A 25 -10.94 4.28 6.24
C ASN A 25 -10.76 3.30 7.40
N PHE A 26 -9.52 3.11 7.86
CA PHE A 26 -9.21 2.23 8.99
C PHE A 26 -8.77 3.06 10.18
N THR A 27 -9.44 2.85 11.32
CA THR A 27 -9.09 3.45 12.61
C THR A 27 -8.94 2.35 13.64
N TRP A 28 -7.90 2.46 14.47
CA TRP A 28 -7.57 1.43 15.45
C TRP A 28 -8.29 1.74 16.76
N LYS A 29 -9.14 0.82 17.22
CA LYS A 29 -9.86 0.95 18.50
C LYS A 29 -9.05 0.45 19.69
N ILE A 30 -8.00 -0.32 19.44
CA ILE A 30 -7.10 -0.86 20.44
C ILE A 30 -5.72 -0.23 20.26
N ASP A 31 -5.01 -0.08 21.37
CA ASP A 31 -3.63 0.38 21.38
C ASP A 31 -2.68 -0.66 20.76
N ASN A 32 -1.42 -0.30 20.59
CA ASN A 32 -0.35 -1.21 20.18
C ASN A 32 -0.54 -1.82 18.77
N ILE A 33 -1.16 -1.05 17.87
CA ILE A 33 -1.21 -1.34 16.43
C ILE A 33 -0.34 -0.34 15.67
N SER A 34 0.64 -0.84 14.91
CA SER A 34 1.35 -0.02 13.93
C SER A 34 0.54 0.10 12.64
N THR A 35 0.24 1.33 12.24
CA THR A 35 -0.41 1.63 10.95
C THR A 35 0.43 1.17 9.77
N GLU A 36 1.76 1.29 9.85
CA GLU A 36 2.70 0.81 8.84
C GLU A 36 2.69 -0.71 8.72
N PHE A 37 2.62 -1.42 9.85
CA PHE A 37 2.48 -2.87 9.85
C PHE A 37 1.21 -3.28 9.14
N MET A 38 0.08 -2.67 9.49
CA MET A 38 -1.21 -2.93 8.85
C MET A 38 -1.18 -2.58 7.36
N TYR A 39 -0.54 -1.49 6.97
CA TYR A 39 -0.33 -1.14 5.57
C TYR A 39 0.40 -2.24 4.81
N PHE A 40 1.51 -2.75 5.34
CA PHE A 40 2.25 -3.84 4.69
C PHE A 40 1.46 -5.15 4.68
N TYR A 41 0.79 -5.49 5.80
CA TYR A 41 -0.01 -6.70 5.92
C TYR A 41 -1.17 -6.70 4.92
N LEU A 42 -1.98 -5.64 4.88
CA LEU A 42 -3.10 -5.51 3.95
C LEU A 42 -2.65 -5.54 2.49
N LYS A 43 -1.46 -5.02 2.18
CA LYS A 43 -0.88 -5.08 0.83
C LYS A 43 -0.52 -6.50 0.38
N THR A 44 -0.28 -7.42 1.32
CA THR A 44 0.03 -8.83 1.02
C THR A 44 -1.21 -9.72 0.93
N LEU A 45 -2.34 -9.26 1.46
CA LEU A 45 -3.57 -10.05 1.45
C LEU A 45 -4.23 -10.04 0.08
N ASN A 46 -4.70 -11.21 -0.36
CA ASN A 46 -5.62 -11.31 -1.48
C ASN A 46 -7.05 -10.98 -0.99
N ILE A 47 -7.35 -9.68 -0.90
CA ILE A 47 -8.62 -9.18 -0.37
C ILE A 47 -9.80 -9.55 -1.27
N GLU A 48 -9.58 -9.75 -2.57
CA GLU A 48 -10.64 -10.15 -3.52
C GLU A 48 -11.30 -11.48 -3.13
N LYS A 49 -10.57 -12.37 -2.45
CA LYS A 49 -11.10 -13.65 -1.93
C LYS A 49 -12.27 -13.47 -0.96
N TYR A 50 -12.35 -12.31 -0.29
CA TYR A 50 -13.39 -11.99 0.69
C TYR A 50 -14.55 -11.18 0.07
N GLY A 51 -14.40 -10.75 -1.19
CA GLY A 51 -15.44 -10.00 -1.88
C GLY A 51 -16.51 -10.90 -2.49
N SER A 52 -17.66 -10.31 -2.76
CA SER A 52 -18.77 -10.98 -3.46
C SER A 52 -18.86 -10.50 -4.91
N GLN A 53 -19.29 -11.39 -5.82
CA GLN A 53 -19.48 -11.05 -7.22
C GLN A 53 -20.66 -10.08 -7.38
N ALA A 54 -20.40 -8.91 -7.93
CA ALA A 54 -21.41 -7.92 -8.30
C ALA A 54 -21.43 -7.68 -9.81
N ALA A 55 -22.43 -6.95 -10.31
CA ALA A 55 -22.63 -6.69 -11.74
C ALA A 55 -21.43 -5.98 -12.42
N LYS A 56 -20.58 -5.29 -11.65
CA LYS A 56 -19.38 -4.58 -12.14
C LYS A 56 -18.06 -5.17 -11.62
N GLY A 57 -18.07 -6.46 -11.26
CA GLY A 57 -16.90 -7.17 -10.72
C GLY A 57 -17.05 -7.51 -9.23
N ILE A 58 -15.96 -8.00 -8.64
CA ILE A 58 -15.92 -8.29 -7.20
C ILE A 58 -16.05 -6.97 -6.44
N THR A 59 -16.81 -6.96 -5.35
CA THR A 59 -16.91 -5.81 -4.44
C THR A 59 -16.90 -6.29 -3.00
N LEU A 60 -16.31 -5.50 -2.10
CA LEU A 60 -16.44 -5.72 -0.67
C LEU A 60 -17.44 -4.73 -0.07
N ASN A 61 -18.09 -5.15 1.00
CA ASN A 61 -18.91 -4.31 1.86
C ASN A 61 -18.25 -4.21 3.26
N THR A 62 -18.85 -3.43 4.16
CA THR A 62 -18.37 -3.27 5.53
C THR A 62 -18.30 -4.58 6.30
N GLU A 63 -19.26 -5.49 6.09
CA GLU A 63 -19.31 -6.80 6.76
C GLU A 63 -18.16 -7.72 6.33
N THR A 64 -17.97 -7.88 5.02
CA THR A 64 -16.88 -8.70 4.45
C THR A 64 -15.50 -8.14 4.80
N LEU A 65 -15.33 -6.82 4.87
CA LEU A 65 -14.10 -6.19 5.34
C LEU A 65 -13.81 -6.51 6.81
N ASN A 66 -14.82 -6.47 7.68
CA ASN A 66 -14.68 -6.78 9.10
C ASN A 66 -14.45 -8.28 9.35
N ALA A 67 -14.82 -9.15 8.40
CA ALA A 67 -14.62 -10.59 8.49
C ALA A 67 -13.19 -11.04 8.09
N ILE A 68 -12.35 -10.15 7.56
CA ILE A 68 -10.99 -10.50 7.15
C ILE A 68 -10.16 -10.85 8.40
N PRO A 69 -9.64 -12.08 8.52
CA PRO A 69 -8.81 -12.47 9.65
C PRO A 69 -7.47 -11.73 9.60
N ILE A 70 -7.14 -11.03 10.69
CA ILE A 70 -5.88 -10.32 10.84
C ILE A 70 -5.00 -11.06 11.83
N MET A 71 -3.84 -11.51 11.38
CA MET A 71 -2.80 -12.01 12.27
C MET A 71 -2.06 -10.81 12.88
N LEU A 72 -2.34 -10.52 14.14
CA LEU A 72 -1.75 -9.39 14.86
C LEU A 72 -0.69 -9.89 15.86
N PRO A 73 0.61 -9.81 15.54
CA PRO A 73 1.66 -10.15 16.48
C PRO A 73 1.84 -9.05 17.54
N GLU A 74 2.65 -9.32 18.57
CA GLU A 74 3.00 -8.31 19.57
C GLU A 74 3.61 -7.06 18.95
N TYR A 75 3.39 -5.90 19.58
CA TYR A 75 3.78 -4.60 19.05
C TYR A 75 5.27 -4.50 18.70
N ASN A 76 6.15 -5.03 19.56
CA ASN A 76 7.59 -5.03 19.31
C ASN A 76 7.96 -5.83 18.04
N ILE A 77 7.23 -6.91 17.76
CA ILE A 77 7.42 -7.73 16.56
C ILE A 77 6.92 -6.95 15.33
N GLN A 78 5.75 -6.28 15.43
CA GLN A 78 5.24 -5.41 14.37
C GLN A 78 6.27 -4.36 13.96
N LEU A 79 6.84 -3.64 14.94
CA LEU A 79 7.87 -2.63 14.69
C LEU A 79 9.15 -3.21 14.07
N SER A 80 9.59 -4.39 14.53
CA SER A 80 10.76 -5.07 13.96
C SER A 80 10.56 -5.43 12.48
N ILE A 81 9.37 -5.92 12.13
CA ILE A 81 8.99 -6.22 10.74
C ILE A 81 8.98 -4.95 9.91
N VAL A 82 8.27 -3.91 10.36
CA VAL A 82 8.17 -2.61 9.68
C VAL A 82 9.55 -2.01 9.43
N ASN A 83 10.42 -2.00 10.43
CA ASN A 83 11.78 -1.47 10.31
C ASN A 83 12.61 -2.20 9.24
N LYS A 84 12.47 -3.52 9.12
CA LYS A 84 13.14 -4.29 8.06
C LYS A 84 12.57 -3.93 6.69
N LEU A 85 11.25 -3.89 6.54
CA LEU A 85 10.58 -3.57 5.27
C LEU A 85 10.89 -2.15 4.79
N LEU A 86 10.90 -1.16 5.69
CA LEU A 86 11.26 0.22 5.36
C LEU A 86 12.72 0.34 4.88
N LYS A 87 13.65 -0.42 5.47
CA LYS A 87 15.03 -0.48 4.98
C LYS A 87 15.11 -1.02 3.55
N PHE A 88 14.30 -2.01 3.19
CA PHE A 88 14.23 -2.51 1.82
C PHE A 88 13.62 -1.49 0.86
N ASN A 89 12.50 -0.87 1.23
CA ASN A 89 11.88 0.17 0.40
C ASN A 89 12.85 1.33 0.13
N LYS A 90 13.56 1.82 1.16
CA LYS A 90 14.56 2.88 0.99
C LYS A 90 15.68 2.49 0.00
N LYS A 91 16.10 1.23 0.00
CA LYS A 91 17.07 0.73 -0.98
C LYS A 91 16.48 0.69 -2.39
N ILE A 92 15.23 0.25 -2.54
CA ILE A 92 14.52 0.25 -3.83
C ILE A 92 14.40 1.67 -4.37
N ASP A 93 13.99 2.63 -3.54
CA ASP A 93 13.85 4.04 -3.93
C ASP A 93 15.17 4.62 -4.43
N LEU A 94 16.28 4.36 -3.73
CA LEU A 94 17.61 4.81 -4.14
C LEU A 94 18.05 4.19 -5.49
N ILE A 95 17.72 2.92 -5.74
CA ILE A 95 18.02 2.27 -7.01
C ILE A 95 17.17 2.87 -8.13
N CYS A 96 15.88 3.10 -7.89
CA CYS A 96 14.98 3.73 -8.84
C CYS A 96 15.44 5.15 -9.22
N GLU A 97 15.90 5.93 -8.24
CA GLU A 97 16.49 7.26 -8.46
C GLU A 97 17.74 7.18 -9.34
N LYS A 98 18.69 6.28 -9.02
CA LYS A 98 19.89 6.04 -9.82
C LYS A 98 19.56 5.65 -11.26
N LEU A 99 18.58 4.76 -11.45
CA LEU A 99 18.13 4.34 -12.78
C LEU A 99 17.54 5.51 -13.57
N ASN A 100 16.74 6.37 -12.93
CA ASN A 100 16.20 7.56 -13.58
C ASN A 100 17.30 8.55 -13.97
N ASN A 101 18.30 8.76 -13.11
CA ASN A 101 19.44 9.62 -13.41
C ASN A 101 20.24 9.10 -14.61
N ILE A 102 20.51 7.79 -14.67
CA ILE A 102 21.20 7.16 -15.81
C ILE A 102 20.36 7.29 -17.10
N LYS A 103 19.05 7.07 -17.04
CA LYS A 103 18.15 7.25 -18.20
C LYS A 103 18.17 8.68 -18.70
N ASN A 104 18.10 9.66 -17.79
CA ASN A 104 18.15 11.08 -18.13
C ASN A 104 19.50 11.47 -18.72
N PHE A 105 20.60 10.96 -18.16
CA PHE A 105 21.94 11.19 -18.68
C PHE A 105 22.13 10.60 -20.09
N LYS A 106 21.66 9.36 -20.32
CA LYS A 106 21.63 8.75 -21.66
C LYS A 106 20.86 9.62 -22.64
N LYS A 107 19.67 10.11 -22.25
CA LYS A 107 18.85 10.99 -23.10
C LYS A 107 19.59 12.29 -23.44
N PHE A 108 20.25 12.90 -22.46
CA PHE A 108 21.06 14.10 -22.65
C PHE A 108 22.22 13.86 -23.64
N LEU A 109 22.97 12.76 -23.49
CA LEU A 109 24.05 12.43 -24.41
C LEU A 109 23.56 12.21 -25.84
N LEU A 110 22.44 11.49 -26.02
CA LEU A 110 21.83 11.30 -27.34
C LEU A 110 21.43 12.64 -27.98
N GLN A 111 20.86 13.57 -27.22
CA GLN A 111 20.54 14.91 -27.72
C GLN A 111 21.80 15.67 -28.18
N LYS A 112 22.91 15.51 -27.47
CA LYS A 112 24.21 16.12 -27.83
C LYS A 112 24.89 15.50 -29.05
N MET A 113 24.45 14.33 -29.52
CA MET A 113 25.02 13.69 -30.72
C MET A 113 24.44 14.21 -32.04
N PHE A 114 23.26 14.83 -32.01
CA PHE A 114 22.56 15.32 -33.20
C PHE A 114 22.53 16.86 -33.28
N ILE A 115 23.38 17.52 -32.49
CA ILE A 115 23.70 18.95 -32.52
C ILE A 115 25.20 19.04 -32.76
#